data_AF-A0A0Q4Z930-F1
#
_entry.id   AF-A0A0Q4Z930-F1
#
_cell.length_a   1.000
_cell.length_b   1.000
_cell.length_c   1.000
_cell.angle_alpha   90.00
_cell.angle_beta   90.00
_cell.angle_gamma   90.00
#
_symmetry.space_group_name_H-M   'P 1'
#
loop_
_entity.id
_entity.type
_entity.pdbx_description
1 polymer ?
#
loop_
_entity_poly.entity_id
_entity_poly.type
_entity_poly.pdbx_seq_one_letter_code
_entity_poly.pdbx_strand_id
1 'polypeptide(L)'
;MSFLIRAGLVIGALSWLALQRQGESLPAGPAAAGAAAAAWDALPAEMRDAALREGAAEIGRRAGQTLAASAISRDTLSESDRKVPWRGAQSHADRARHAERGERTAP
;
A
#
# COMPACT_ATOMS: atom_id res chain seq x y z
N MET A 1 15.80 -10.44 -21.92
CA MET A 1 14.72 -11.44 -21.69
C MET A 1 13.60 -10.91 -20.79
N SER A 2 13.89 -10.07 -19.78
CA SER A 2 12.89 -9.55 -18.82
C SER A 2 11.84 -8.58 -19.38
N PHE A 3 11.99 -8.09 -20.62
CA PHE A 3 11.03 -7.18 -21.25
C PHE A 3 9.66 -7.84 -21.46
N LEU A 4 9.62 -9.09 -21.93
CA LEU A 4 8.38 -9.83 -22.19
C LEU A 4 7.60 -10.10 -20.90
N ILE A 5 8.31 -10.47 -19.84
CA ILE A 5 7.71 -10.70 -18.52
C ILE A 5 7.11 -9.40 -17.99
N ARG A 6 7.85 -8.29 -18.08
CA ARG A 6 7.39 -6.98 -17.60
C ARG A 6 6.21 -6.46 -18.41
N ALA A 7 6.24 -6.62 -19.74
CA ALA A 7 5.15 -6.26 -20.63
C ALA A 7 3.90 -7.09 -20.33
N GLY A 8 4.02 -8.42 -20.22
CA GLY A 8 2.91 -9.29 -19.87
C GLY A 8 2.27 -8.94 -18.52
N LEU A 9 3.10 -8.59 -17.52
CA LEU A 9 2.62 -8.21 -16.20
C LEU A 9 1.90 -6.84 -16.21
N VAL A 10 2.41 -5.86 -16.96
CA VAL A 10 1.75 -4.56 -17.14
C VAL A 10 0.43 -4.71 -17.88
N ILE A 11 0.41 -5.49 -18.96
CA ILE A 11 -0.81 -5.77 -19.73
C ILE A 11 -1.86 -6.47 -18.85
N GLY A 12 -1.45 -7.47 -18.07
CA GLY A 12 -2.35 -8.16 -17.13
C GLY A 12 -2.90 -7.24 -16.04
N ALA A 13 -2.05 -6.40 -15.43
CA ALA A 13 -2.46 -5.46 -14.39
C ALA A 13 -3.44 -4.39 -14.93
N LEU A 14 -3.16 -3.83 -16.11
CA LEU A 14 -4.05 -2.87 -16.77
C LEU A 14 -5.38 -3.52 -17.18
N SER A 15 -5.35 -4.76 -17.65
CA SER A 15 -6.57 -5.50 -18.00
C SER A 15 -7.42 -5.81 -16.77
N TRP A 16 -6.80 -6.19 -15.65
CA TRP A 16 -7.50 -6.40 -14.38
C TRP A 16 -8.09 -5.10 -13.82
N LEU A 17 -7.32 -4.00 -13.87
CA LEU A 17 -7.78 -2.69 -13.44
C LEU A 17 -8.93 -2.18 -14.33
N ALA A 18 -8.85 -2.42 -15.64
CA ALA A 18 -9.94 -2.11 -16.57
C ALA A 18 -11.22 -2.90 -16.22
N LEU A 19 -11.09 -4.18 -15.86
CA LEU A 19 -12.21 -5.03 -15.46
C LEU A 19 -12.86 -4.54 -14.16
N GLN A 20 -12.07 -4.16 -13.16
CA GLN A 20 -12.55 -3.57 -11.92
C GLN A 20 -13.23 -2.21 -12.12
N ARG A 21 -12.70 -1.41 -13.06
CA ARG A 21 -13.24 -0.08 -13.37
C ARG A 21 -14.55 -0.15 -14.16
N GLN A 22 -14.76 -1.22 -14.92
CA GLN A 22 -15.97 -1.41 -15.72
C GLN A 22 -17.19 -1.77 -14.87
N GLY A 23 -17.02 -2.19 -13.60
CA GLY A 23 -18.14 -2.50 -12.69
C GLY A 23 -19.01 -3.69 -13.12
N GLU A 24 -18.87 -4.11 -14.37
CA GLU A 24 -19.43 -5.32 -14.93
C GLU A 24 -18.38 -6.42 -14.78
N SER A 25 -18.68 -7.36 -13.91
CA SER A 25 -18.20 -8.71 -14.04
C SER A 25 -18.49 -9.18 -15.45
N LEU A 26 -17.53 -9.06 -16.37
CA LEU A 26 -17.53 -9.93 -17.54
C LEU A 26 -17.65 -11.34 -16.94
N PRO A 27 -18.57 -12.19 -17.40
CA PRO A 27 -18.55 -13.57 -16.98
C PRO A 27 -17.26 -14.16 -17.57
N ALA A 28 -16.14 -14.01 -16.87
CA ALA A 28 -15.17 -15.08 -16.74
C ALA A 28 -15.96 -16.19 -16.08
N GLY A 29 -16.78 -16.88 -16.89
CA GLY A 29 -17.62 -17.94 -16.42
C GLY A 29 -16.72 -18.96 -15.73
N PRO A 30 -17.27 -19.75 -14.80
CA PRO A 30 -16.52 -20.78 -14.09
C PRO A 30 -15.69 -21.68 -15.04
N ALA A 31 -16.07 -21.76 -16.31
CA ALA A 31 -15.33 -22.40 -17.40
C ALA A 31 -13.91 -21.83 -17.65
N ALA A 32 -13.70 -20.51 -17.64
CA ALA A 32 -12.38 -19.92 -17.93
C ALA A 32 -11.41 -20.12 -16.76
N ALA A 33 -11.89 -19.93 -15.52
CA ALA A 33 -11.13 -20.24 -14.31
C ALA A 33 -10.86 -21.76 -14.19
N GLY A 34 -11.86 -22.59 -14.53
CA GLY A 34 -11.73 -24.04 -14.56
C GLY A 34 -10.74 -24.54 -15.61
N ALA A 35 -10.72 -23.95 -16.81
CA ALA A 35 -9.75 -24.29 -17.85
C ALA A 35 -8.31 -23.93 -17.45
N ALA A 36 -8.12 -22.79 -16.77
CA ALA A 36 -6.81 -22.41 -16.24
C ALA A 36 -6.35 -23.36 -15.12
N ALA A 37 -7.25 -23.77 -14.21
CA ALA A 37 -6.95 -24.75 -13.18
C ALA A 37 -6.62 -26.13 -13.76
N ALA A 38 -7.39 -26.60 -14.75
CA ALA A 38 -7.13 -27.86 -15.43
C ALA A 38 -5.79 -27.85 -16.19
N ALA A 39 -5.44 -26.74 -16.83
CA ALA A 39 -4.14 -26.58 -17.48
C ALA A 39 -2.97 -26.59 -16.48
N TRP A 40 -3.18 -26.05 -15.27
CA TRP A 40 -2.22 -26.13 -14.18
C TRP A 40 -2.06 -27.56 -13.65
N ASP A 41 -3.17 -28.29 -13.53
CA ASP A 41 -3.17 -29.68 -13.06
C ASP A 41 -2.61 -30.66 -14.11
N ALA A 42 -2.64 -30.29 -15.40
CA ALA A 42 -2.03 -31.06 -16.48
C ALA A 42 -0.48 -30.99 -16.51
N LEU A 43 0.11 -30.05 -15.75
CA LEU A 43 1.56 -29.87 -15.69
C LEU A 43 2.22 -31.00 -14.87
N PRO A 44 3.42 -31.50 -15.25
CA PRO A 44 4.20 -32.40 -14.40
C PRO A 44 4.44 -31.85 -12.99
N ALA A 45 4.41 -32.72 -11.97
CA ALA A 45 4.50 -32.32 -10.57
C ALA A 45 5.80 -31.57 -10.25
N GLU A 46 6.91 -32.02 -10.85
CA GLU A 46 8.23 -31.41 -10.70
C GLU A 46 8.24 -29.95 -11.19
N MET A 47 7.47 -29.68 -12.25
CA MET A 47 7.40 -28.36 -12.87
C MET A 47 6.46 -27.42 -12.10
N ARG A 48 5.38 -27.94 -11.50
CA ARG A 48 4.58 -27.19 -10.54
C ARG A 48 5.37 -26.84 -9.29
N ASP A 49 6.13 -27.79 -8.73
CA ASP A 49 6.93 -27.55 -7.54
C ASP A 49 8.06 -26.55 -7.80
N ALA A 50 8.69 -26.61 -8.98
CA ALA A 50 9.63 -25.59 -9.42
C ALA A 50 8.97 -24.20 -9.49
N ALA A 51 7.80 -24.10 -10.12
CA ALA A 51 7.07 -22.85 -10.26
C ALA A 51 6.59 -22.29 -8.90
N LEU A 52 6.12 -23.13 -7.99
CA LEU A 52 5.72 -22.73 -6.64
C LEU A 52 6.92 -22.23 -5.82
N ARG A 53 8.06 -22.91 -5.90
CA ARG A 53 9.28 -22.55 -5.16
C ARG A 53 9.88 -21.25 -5.68
N GLU A 54 9.95 -21.08 -6.99
CA GLU A 54 10.44 -19.86 -7.62
C GLU A 54 9.48 -18.68 -7.39
N GLY A 55 8.18 -18.94 -7.48
CA GLY A 55 7.13 -17.97 -7.15
C GLY A 55 7.22 -17.49 -5.71
N ALA A 56 7.35 -18.42 -4.75
CA ALA A 56 7.49 -18.09 -3.33
C ALA A 56 8.78 -17.29 -3.04
N ALA A 57 9.90 -17.66 -3.66
CA ALA A 57 11.16 -16.92 -3.52
C ALA A 57 11.06 -15.49 -4.07
N GLU A 58 10.39 -15.31 -5.21
CA GLU A 58 10.20 -13.99 -5.82
C GLU A 58 9.21 -13.13 -5.03
N ILE A 59 8.13 -13.71 -4.50
CA ILE A 59 7.22 -13.02 -3.57
C ILE A 59 7.98 -12.58 -2.32
N GLY A 60 8.80 -13.45 -1.74
CA GLY A 60 9.64 -13.12 -0.59
C GLY A 60 10.62 -11.98 -0.87
N ARG A 61 11.27 -12.00 -2.04
CA ARG A 61 12.16 -10.89 -2.47
C ARG A 61 11.41 -9.58 -2.62
N ARG A 62 10.21 -9.58 -3.21
CA ARG A 62 9.41 -8.36 -3.38
C ARG A 62 8.85 -7.85 -2.06
N ALA A 63 8.37 -8.74 -1.20
CA ALA A 63 7.93 -8.39 0.14
C ALA A 63 9.09 -7.81 0.97
N GLY A 64 10.28 -8.38 0.86
CA GLY A 64 11.49 -7.82 1.49
C GLY A 64 11.86 -6.44 0.94
N GLN A 65 11.73 -6.22 -0.38
CA GLN A 65 11.99 -4.92 -1.00
C GLN A 65 10.94 -3.86 -0.64
N THR A 66 9.66 -4.21 -0.58
CA THR A 66 8.60 -3.28 -0.16
C THR A 66 8.72 -2.94 1.33
N LEU A 67 9.05 -3.92 2.18
CA LEU A 67 9.29 -3.68 3.60
C LEU A 67 10.55 -2.83 3.83
N ALA A 68 11.62 -3.10 3.09
CA ALA A 68 12.84 -2.28 3.12
C ALA A 68 12.60 -0.85 2.60
N ALA A 69 11.79 -0.69 1.55
CA ALA A 69 11.37 0.62 1.05
C ALA A 69 10.46 1.36 2.05
N SER A 70 9.61 0.63 2.79
CA SER A 70 8.77 1.18 3.86
C SER A 70 9.56 1.55 5.12
N ALA A 71 10.68 0.86 5.40
CA ALA A 71 11.60 1.19 6.49
C ALA A 71 12.38 2.48 6.21
N ILE A 72 12.54 2.87 4.95
CA ILE A 72 12.91 4.23 4.55
C ILE A 72 11.66 5.12 4.67
N SER A 73 11.13 5.23 5.89
CA SER A 73 10.11 6.22 6.21
C SER A 73 10.72 7.59 5.93
N ARG A 74 10.36 8.17 4.79
CA ARG A 74 10.69 9.55 4.46
C ARG A 74 9.71 10.41 5.24
N ASP A 75 10.07 10.71 6.47
CA ASP A 75 9.49 11.86 7.15
C ASP A 75 9.85 13.10 6.32
N THR A 76 8.88 13.54 5.52
CA THR A 76 8.99 14.69 4.63
C THR A 76 8.44 15.95 5.27
N LEU A 77 7.94 15.86 6.52
CA LEU A 77 7.41 17.01 7.23
C LEU A 77 8.56 17.91 7.65
N SER A 78 8.41 19.20 7.37
CA SER A 78 9.32 20.20 7.91
C SER A 78 9.13 20.29 9.43
N GLU A 79 10.15 20.76 10.15
CA GLU A 79 10.06 20.92 11.60
C GLU A 79 8.90 21.84 12.04
N SER A 80 8.48 22.74 11.16
CA SER A 80 7.30 23.60 11.33
C SER A 80 5.97 22.85 11.20
N ASP A 81 5.88 21.83 10.34
CA ASP A 81 4.66 21.03 10.16
C ASP A 81 4.43 20.05 11.32
N ARG A 82 5.53 19.64 11.99
CA ARG A 82 5.46 18.85 13.23
C ARG A 82 4.90 19.66 14.41
N LYS A 83 4.87 20.99 14.32
CA LYS A 83 4.22 21.84 15.33
C LYS A 83 2.72 21.82 15.05
N VAL A 84 2.05 20.84 15.62
CA VAL A 84 0.59 20.67 15.54
C VAL A 84 -0.12 21.93 16.08
N PRO A 85 -0.66 22.84 15.23
CA PRO A 85 -1.26 24.10 15.70
C PRO A 85 -2.68 23.90 16.23
N TRP A 86 -3.31 22.76 15.91
CA TRP A 86 -4.72 22.50 16.21
C TRP A 86 -4.97 21.90 17.60
N ARG A 87 -3.93 21.57 18.39
CA ARG A 87 -4.11 21.41 19.84
C ARG A 87 -4.10 22.79 20.49
N GLY A 88 -5.21 23.49 20.33
CA GLY A 88 -5.56 24.68 21.12
C GLY A 88 -5.82 24.35 22.60
N ALA A 89 -4.85 23.75 23.28
CA ALA A 89 -4.85 23.68 24.73
C ALA A 89 -3.72 24.59 25.21
N GLN A 90 -4.10 25.85 25.43
CA GLN A 90 -3.39 26.82 26.25
C GLN A 90 -2.54 26.09 27.29
N SER A 91 -1.23 26.31 27.25
CA SER A 91 -0.38 25.80 28.32
C SER A 91 -0.90 26.40 29.64
N HIS A 92 -0.90 25.62 30.73
CA HIS A 92 -1.34 26.10 32.05
C HIS A 92 -0.63 27.41 32.45
N ALA A 93 0.57 27.65 31.91
CA ALA A 93 1.34 28.87 32.04
C ALA A 93 0.69 30.10 31.38
N ASP A 94 0.00 29.95 30.24
CA ASP A 94 -0.70 31.06 29.56
C ASP A 94 -1.99 31.47 30.28
N ARG A 95 -2.67 30.51 30.92
CA ARG A 95 -3.87 30.80 31.74
C ARG A 95 -3.54 31.64 32.97
N ALA A 96 -2.41 31.36 33.63
CA ALA A 96 -1.96 32.11 34.81
C ALA A 96 -1.63 33.58 34.47
N ARG A 97 -0.98 33.83 33.32
CA ARG A 97 -0.64 35.21 32.89
C ARG A 97 -1.86 36.05 32.49
N HIS A 98 -2.92 35.42 31.99
CA HIS A 98 -4.17 36.13 31.68
C HIS A 98 -4.97 36.49 32.93
N ALA A 99 -4.92 35.68 34.00
CA ALA A 99 -5.55 35.98 35.28
C ALA A 99 -4.89 37.20 35.97
N GLU A 100 -3.56 37.25 36.05
CA GLU A 100 -2.83 38.38 36.67
C GLU A 100 -2.95 39.71 35.91
N ARG A 101 -3.27 39.65 34.62
CA ARG A 101 -3.47 40.84 33.77
C ARG A 101 -4.89 41.39 33.88
N GLY A 102 -5.88 40.56 34.23
CA GLY A 102 -7.26 40.99 34.46
C GLY A 102 -7.47 41.71 35.80
N GLU A 103 -6.68 41.38 36.82
CA GLU A 103 -6.82 41.95 38.17
C GLU A 103 -6.19 43.35 38.33
N ARG A 104 -5.29 43.76 37.44
CA ARG A 104 -4.62 45.08 37.52
C ARG A 104 -5.38 46.22 36.84
N THR A 105 -6.54 45.93 36.27
CA THR A 105 -7.39 46.91 35.57
C THR A 105 -8.81 46.87 36.11
N ALA A 106 -8.96 47.04 37.42
CA ALA A 106 -10.22 47.48 38.01
C ALA A 106 -9.92 48.76 38.80
N PRO A 107 -10.54 49.92 38.44
CA PRO A 107 -10.44 51.15 39.23
C PRO A 107 -11.20 51.05 40.56
#